data_AF-A0A7Z9QYD7-F1
#
_entry.id   AF-A0A7Z9QYD7-F1
#
_cell.length_a   1.000
_cell.length_b   1.000
_cell.length_c   1.000
_cell.angle_alpha   90.00
_cell.angle_beta   90.00
_cell.angle_gamma   90.00
#
_symmetry.space_group_name_H-M   'P 1'
#
loop_
_entity.id
_entity.type
_entity.pdbx_description
1 polymer ?
#
loop_
_entity_poly.entity_id
_entity_poly.type
_entity_poly.pdbx_seq_one_letter_code
_entity_poly.pdbx_strand_id
1 'polypeptide(L)'
;MFFWKIDNIEERWNEIVESYDEPVQIAENEGIILGMENEYSTNLATAKLTERFIGEINSPSVKAIWDPANEAHADQDGEMPFPDAYNRLKPFMIHAHLKDAARDPKTGEMDSVEVGTGIIDWQGQLQAFIDDGYQGHLTLETHWRPTLKLDEDIVHQPGGSAFSEAGEEASRICLQNLFKMIDKLE
;
A
#
# COMPACT_ATOMS: atom_id res chain seq x y z
N MET A 1 -9.65 -19.49 1.66
CA MET A 1 -8.70 -18.36 1.72
C MET A 1 -9.21 -17.31 0.75
N PHE A 2 -9.72 -16.20 1.27
CA PHE A 2 -10.35 -15.11 0.51
C PHE A 2 -9.46 -13.86 0.50
N PHE A 3 -8.15 -14.08 0.48
CA PHE A 3 -7.19 -13.00 0.55
C PHE A 3 -6.92 -12.45 -0.85
N TRP A 4 -6.46 -13.32 -1.76
CA TRP A 4 -6.17 -12.99 -3.15
C TRP A 4 -7.41 -12.52 -3.90
N LYS A 5 -7.20 -11.58 -4.83
CA LYS A 5 -8.23 -11.01 -5.70
C LYS A 5 -8.96 -12.12 -6.42
N ILE A 6 -10.29 -12.07 -6.37
CA ILE A 6 -11.17 -12.97 -7.10
C ILE A 6 -12.04 -12.20 -8.08
N ASP A 7 -12.45 -12.87 -9.14
CA ASP A 7 -13.49 -12.37 -10.03
C ASP A 7 -14.82 -12.24 -9.28
N ASN A 8 -15.64 -11.27 -9.69
CA ASN A 8 -16.98 -11.02 -9.14
C ASN A 8 -17.00 -10.91 -7.61
N ILE A 9 -16.06 -10.13 -7.05
CA ILE A 9 -15.91 -9.95 -5.59
C ILE A 9 -17.23 -9.67 -4.86
N GLU A 10 -18.17 -8.94 -5.49
CA GLU A 10 -19.49 -8.64 -4.92
C GLU A 10 -20.30 -9.90 -4.56
N GLU A 11 -20.19 -10.99 -5.32
CA GLU A 11 -20.91 -12.24 -5.05
C GLU A 11 -20.40 -12.93 -3.78
N ARG A 12 -19.14 -12.65 -3.39
CA ARG A 12 -18.45 -13.29 -2.27
C ARG A 12 -18.03 -12.30 -1.18
N TRP A 13 -18.50 -11.05 -1.28
CA TRP A 13 -18.12 -9.97 -0.39
C TRP A 13 -18.47 -10.29 1.07
N ASN A 14 -19.68 -10.79 1.30
CA ASN A 14 -20.10 -11.20 2.64
C ASN A 14 -19.24 -12.34 3.20
N GLU A 15 -18.85 -13.32 2.36
CA GLU A 15 -17.93 -14.40 2.78
C GLU A 15 -16.56 -13.84 3.19
N ILE A 16 -16.06 -12.81 2.49
CA ILE A 16 -14.81 -12.12 2.83
C ILE A 16 -14.96 -11.44 4.19
N VAL A 17 -16.01 -10.64 4.41
CA VAL A 17 -16.23 -9.91 5.67
C VAL A 17 -16.40 -10.87 6.84
N GLU A 18 -17.27 -11.88 6.71
CA GLU A 18 -17.52 -12.89 7.77
C GLU A 18 -16.25 -13.68 8.12
N SER A 19 -15.33 -13.86 7.18
CA SER A 19 -14.06 -14.56 7.45
C SER A 19 -13.14 -13.84 8.43
N TYR A 20 -13.42 -12.56 8.75
CA TYR A 20 -12.66 -11.76 9.70
C TYR A 20 -13.26 -11.72 11.11
N ASP A 21 -14.40 -12.36 11.37
CA ASP A 21 -15.02 -12.40 12.70
C ASP A 21 -14.05 -12.90 13.78
N GLU A 22 -13.37 -14.04 13.53
CA GLU A 22 -12.40 -14.61 14.47
C GLU A 22 -11.11 -13.75 14.57
N PRO A 23 -10.45 -13.34 13.47
CA PRO A 23 -9.32 -12.41 13.52
C PRO A 23 -9.59 -11.12 14.29
N VAL A 24 -10.77 -10.51 14.12
CA VAL A 24 -11.18 -9.29 14.82
C VAL A 24 -11.34 -9.54 16.32
N GLN A 25 -12.00 -10.63 16.71
CA GLN A 25 -12.13 -11.01 18.12
C GLN A 25 -10.78 -11.22 18.79
N ILE A 26 -9.84 -11.88 18.09
CA ILE A 26 -8.46 -12.05 18.59
C ILE A 26 -7.79 -10.68 18.76
N ALA A 27 -7.87 -9.82 17.75
CA ALA A 27 -7.24 -8.49 17.81
C ALA A 27 -7.80 -7.64 18.96
N GLU A 28 -9.11 -7.63 19.16
CA GLU A 28 -9.78 -6.95 20.28
C GLU A 28 -9.35 -7.49 21.65
N ASN A 29 -9.31 -8.83 21.80
CA ASN A 29 -8.95 -9.46 23.07
C ASN A 29 -7.47 -9.24 23.43
N GLU A 30 -6.59 -9.20 22.44
CA GLU A 30 -5.15 -8.98 22.64
C GLU A 30 -4.77 -7.49 22.65
N GLY A 31 -5.72 -6.59 22.39
CA GLY A 31 -5.47 -5.15 22.36
C GLY A 31 -4.53 -4.72 21.23
N ILE A 32 -4.56 -5.42 20.09
CA ILE A 32 -3.75 -5.14 18.91
C ILE A 32 -4.60 -4.60 17.76
N ILE A 33 -3.95 -3.98 16.78
CA ILE A 33 -4.58 -3.51 15.56
C ILE A 33 -4.32 -4.51 14.43
N LEU A 34 -5.38 -4.89 13.73
CA LEU A 34 -5.32 -5.54 12.44
C LEU A 34 -5.27 -4.47 11.35
N GLY A 35 -4.10 -4.29 10.75
CA GLY A 35 -3.88 -3.34 9.66
C GLY A 35 -4.24 -3.97 8.31
N MET A 36 -5.21 -3.39 7.62
CA MET A 36 -5.66 -3.77 6.29
C MET A 36 -4.97 -2.89 5.25
N GLU A 37 -4.06 -3.48 4.47
CA GLU A 37 -3.40 -2.79 3.36
C GLU A 37 -4.27 -2.81 2.11
N ASN A 38 -4.32 -1.67 1.39
CA ASN A 38 -4.79 -1.70 0.01
C ASN A 38 -3.69 -2.34 -0.85
N GLU A 39 -3.93 -3.57 -1.31
CA GLU A 39 -2.94 -4.36 -2.05
C GLU A 39 -3.58 -4.90 -3.32
N TYR A 40 -3.09 -4.46 -4.47
CA TYR A 40 -3.75 -4.59 -5.79
C TYR A 40 -4.00 -6.05 -6.20
N SER A 41 -3.21 -6.99 -5.68
CA SER A 41 -3.36 -8.43 -5.92
C SER A 41 -4.37 -9.12 -4.99
N THR A 42 -4.98 -8.39 -4.05
CA THR A 42 -5.91 -8.91 -3.04
C THR A 42 -7.35 -8.45 -3.28
N ASN A 43 -8.28 -8.97 -2.47
CA ASN A 43 -9.66 -8.50 -2.45
C ASN A 43 -9.82 -7.06 -1.94
N LEU A 44 -8.79 -6.51 -1.31
CA LEU A 44 -8.71 -5.10 -0.93
C LEU A 44 -7.82 -4.32 -1.92
N ALA A 45 -8.01 -4.57 -3.22
CA ALA A 45 -7.15 -4.05 -4.29
C ALA A 45 -7.01 -2.52 -4.31
N THR A 46 -7.95 -1.79 -3.72
CA THR A 46 -8.01 -0.33 -3.79
C THR A 46 -8.36 0.27 -2.44
N ALA A 47 -8.07 1.56 -2.28
CA ALA A 47 -8.48 2.38 -1.14
C ALA A 47 -10.00 2.32 -0.93
N LYS A 48 -10.78 2.32 -2.03
CA LYS A 48 -12.23 2.24 -1.99
C LYS A 48 -12.74 0.90 -1.44
N LEU A 49 -12.15 -0.22 -1.85
CA LEU A 49 -12.53 -1.54 -1.31
C LEU A 49 -12.10 -1.67 0.15
N THR A 50 -10.91 -1.16 0.48
CA THR A 50 -10.39 -1.17 1.85
C THR A 50 -11.26 -0.31 2.79
N GLU A 51 -11.66 0.89 2.36
CA GLU A 51 -12.60 1.77 3.09
C GLU A 51 -13.93 1.04 3.37
N ARG A 52 -14.53 0.42 2.34
CA ARG A 52 -15.77 -0.34 2.48
C ARG A 52 -15.60 -1.48 3.49
N PHE A 53 -14.52 -2.26 3.36
CA PHE A 53 -14.25 -3.40 4.23
C PHE A 53 -14.12 -2.98 5.69
N ILE A 54 -13.29 -1.96 5.98
CA ILE A 54 -13.12 -1.43 7.34
C ILE A 54 -14.45 -0.89 7.89
N GLY A 55 -15.23 -0.19 7.07
CA GLY A 55 -16.53 0.33 7.45
C GLY A 55 -17.57 -0.75 7.76
N GLU A 56 -17.52 -1.89 7.08
CA GLU A 56 -18.43 -3.02 7.34
C GLU A 56 -18.00 -3.85 8.56
N ILE A 57 -16.70 -4.06 8.77
CA ILE A 57 -16.19 -4.71 9.99
C ILE A 57 -16.50 -3.86 11.22
N ASN A 58 -16.38 -2.53 11.11
CA ASN A 58 -16.79 -1.56 12.13
C ASN A 58 -16.23 -1.86 13.55
N SER A 59 -14.97 -2.26 13.61
CA SER A 59 -14.25 -2.50 14.87
C SER A 59 -13.13 -1.46 15.07
N PRO A 60 -12.90 -0.97 16.31
CA PRO A 60 -11.78 -0.09 16.59
C PRO A 60 -10.42 -0.77 16.37
N SER A 61 -10.37 -2.11 16.36
CA SER A 61 -9.17 -2.90 16.15
C SER A 61 -8.83 -3.12 14.68
N VAL A 62 -9.67 -2.68 13.74
CA VAL A 62 -9.41 -2.79 12.29
C VAL A 62 -9.15 -1.41 11.71
N LYS A 63 -8.01 -1.27 11.04
CA LYS A 63 -7.48 0.01 10.56
C LYS A 63 -6.82 -0.16 9.20
N ALA A 64 -6.49 0.96 8.56
CA ALA A 64 -5.85 0.96 7.24
C ALA A 64 -4.32 1.05 7.33
N ILE A 65 -3.65 0.27 6.48
CA ILE A 65 -2.28 0.50 6.04
C ILE A 65 -2.38 1.12 4.64
N TRP A 66 -1.85 2.32 4.47
CA TRP A 66 -1.93 3.01 3.18
C TRP A 66 -0.71 2.70 2.31
N ASP A 67 -0.95 2.19 1.10
CA ASP A 67 0.07 2.09 0.07
C ASP A 67 -0.36 2.77 -1.25
N PRO A 68 0.21 3.93 -1.60
CA PRO A 68 -0.17 4.63 -2.82
C PRO A 68 0.33 3.95 -4.11
N ALA A 69 1.37 3.12 -4.05
CA ALA A 69 1.86 2.40 -5.23
C ALA A 69 0.93 1.24 -5.58
N ASN A 70 0.39 0.55 -4.60
CA ASN A 70 -0.63 -0.47 -4.81
C ASN A 70 -1.89 0.12 -5.42
N GLU A 71 -2.30 1.32 -4.99
CA GLU A 71 -3.38 2.05 -5.65
C GLU A 71 -3.06 2.34 -7.12
N ALA A 72 -1.83 2.78 -7.42
CA ALA A 72 -1.39 2.97 -8.80
C ALA A 72 -1.39 1.67 -9.61
N HIS A 73 -1.01 0.54 -9.02
CA HIS A 73 -1.03 -0.79 -9.65
C HIS A 73 -2.44 -1.32 -9.91
N ALA A 74 -3.46 -0.83 -9.20
CA ALA A 74 -4.86 -1.17 -9.48
C ALA A 74 -5.37 -0.59 -10.81
N ASP A 75 -4.61 0.33 -11.45
CA ASP A 75 -4.85 0.93 -12.77
C ASP A 75 -6.31 1.38 -12.95
N GLN A 76 -7.10 0.69 -13.78
CA GLN A 76 -8.49 1.07 -14.08
C GLN A 76 -9.46 0.86 -12.91
N ASP A 77 -9.12 -0.01 -11.96
CA ASP A 77 -9.92 -0.25 -10.76
C ASP A 77 -9.64 0.80 -9.67
N GLY A 78 -8.44 1.39 -9.70
CA GLY A 78 -7.95 2.36 -8.73
C GLY A 78 -8.39 3.80 -8.99
N GLU A 79 -8.06 4.67 -8.05
CA GLU A 79 -8.21 6.12 -8.18
C GLU A 79 -6.84 6.80 -8.23
N MET A 80 -6.81 8.13 -8.41
CA MET A 80 -5.57 8.88 -8.28
C MET A 80 -4.98 8.67 -6.88
N PRO A 81 -3.77 8.11 -6.71
CA PRO A 81 -3.26 7.72 -5.39
C PRO A 81 -3.29 8.87 -4.38
N PHE A 82 -2.79 10.03 -4.79
CA PHE A 82 -2.89 11.26 -4.02
C PHE A 82 -3.46 12.39 -4.90
N PRO A 83 -4.47 13.15 -4.44
CA PRO A 83 -5.05 13.11 -3.09
C PRO A 83 -6.28 12.20 -2.95
N ASP A 84 -6.84 11.66 -4.04
CA ASP A 84 -8.19 11.08 -4.04
C ASP A 84 -8.28 9.80 -3.17
N ALA A 85 -7.48 8.78 -3.49
CA ALA A 85 -7.48 7.52 -2.75
C ALA A 85 -6.99 7.69 -1.31
N TYR A 86 -5.94 8.50 -1.10
CA TYR A 86 -5.47 8.88 0.24
C TYR A 86 -6.60 9.45 1.12
N ASN A 87 -7.43 10.34 0.58
CA ASN A 87 -8.52 10.95 1.34
C ASN A 87 -9.59 9.94 1.82
N ARG A 88 -9.72 8.78 1.17
CA ARG A 88 -10.60 7.69 1.64
C ARG A 88 -10.04 7.01 2.87
N LEU A 89 -8.76 6.69 2.87
CA LEU A 89 -8.15 5.88 3.92
C LEU A 89 -7.65 6.70 5.11
N LYS A 90 -7.31 7.98 4.94
CA LYS A 90 -6.79 8.83 6.02
C LYS A 90 -7.59 8.80 7.34
N PRO A 91 -8.93 8.66 7.37
CA PRO A 91 -9.67 8.57 8.65
C PRO A 91 -9.41 7.27 9.42
N PHE A 92 -8.91 6.24 8.75
CA PHE A 92 -8.69 4.89 9.30
C PHE A 92 -7.21 4.51 9.43
N MET A 93 -6.31 5.33 8.88
CA MET A 93 -4.89 5.03 8.75
C MET A 93 -4.16 4.93 10.08
N ILE A 94 -3.33 3.90 10.21
CA ILE A 94 -2.37 3.74 11.32
C ILE A 94 -0.93 3.52 10.84
N HIS A 95 -0.75 3.10 9.59
CA HIS A 95 0.54 2.85 8.96
C HIS A 95 0.50 3.29 7.50
N ALA A 96 1.66 3.58 6.92
CA ALA A 96 1.81 3.83 5.50
C ALA A 96 3.08 3.16 4.98
N HIS A 97 3.03 2.75 3.72
CA HIS A 97 4.17 2.21 2.99
C HIS A 97 4.68 3.22 1.97
N LEU A 98 5.99 3.29 1.84
CA LEU A 98 6.72 4.14 0.90
C LEU A 98 7.19 3.27 -0.26
N LYS A 99 6.42 3.31 -1.34
CA LYS A 99 6.70 2.69 -2.64
C LYS A 99 6.41 3.71 -3.74
N ASP A 100 6.93 3.49 -4.93
CA ASP A 100 6.57 4.33 -6.08
C ASP A 100 6.39 3.48 -7.33
N ALA A 101 5.56 3.96 -8.24
CA ALA A 101 5.17 3.22 -9.42
C ALA A 101 5.12 4.14 -10.65
N ALA A 102 5.48 3.61 -11.81
CA ALA A 102 5.35 4.30 -13.08
C ALA A 102 4.98 3.32 -14.19
N ARG A 103 4.34 3.83 -15.23
CA ARG A 103 4.03 3.02 -16.41
C ARG A 103 5.31 2.77 -17.20
N ASP A 104 5.68 1.51 -17.38
CA ASP A 104 6.82 1.12 -18.20
C ASP A 104 6.56 1.56 -19.66
N PRO A 105 7.46 2.34 -20.28
CA PRO A 105 7.23 2.90 -21.61
C PRO A 105 7.29 1.86 -22.74
N LYS A 106 7.81 0.66 -22.49
CA LYS A 106 7.93 -0.44 -23.44
C LYS A 106 6.74 -1.39 -23.35
N THR A 107 6.32 -1.77 -22.14
CA THR A 107 5.20 -2.73 -21.94
C THR A 107 3.86 -2.02 -21.78
N GLY A 108 3.87 -0.78 -21.28
CA GLY A 108 2.66 -0.04 -20.92
C GLY A 108 2.04 -0.49 -19.60
N GLU A 109 2.67 -1.39 -18.86
CA GLU A 109 2.20 -1.89 -17.56
C GLU A 109 2.70 -1.00 -16.42
N MET A 110 2.00 -1.00 -15.29
CA MET A 110 2.48 -0.33 -14.08
C MET A 110 3.61 -1.15 -13.46
N ASP A 111 4.75 -0.53 -13.17
CA ASP A 111 5.91 -1.17 -12.56
C ASP A 111 6.41 -0.36 -11.35
N SER A 112 7.05 -1.05 -10.40
CA SER A 112 7.67 -0.41 -9.25
C SER A 112 8.93 0.35 -9.69
N VAL A 113 9.08 1.59 -9.22
CA VAL A 113 10.21 2.47 -9.54
C VAL A 113 10.88 3.05 -8.31
N GLU A 114 11.99 3.74 -8.54
CA GLU A 114 12.67 4.52 -7.53
C GLU A 114 11.72 5.56 -6.90
N VAL A 115 11.69 5.63 -5.57
CA VAL A 115 10.84 6.58 -4.84
C VAL A 115 11.12 8.02 -5.26
N GLY A 116 10.07 8.74 -5.64
CA GLY A 116 10.11 10.12 -6.10
C GLY A 116 10.34 10.28 -7.61
N THR A 117 10.32 9.18 -8.37
CA THR A 117 10.47 9.20 -9.83
C THR A 117 9.23 8.72 -10.57
N GLY A 118 8.25 8.17 -9.85
CA GLY A 118 7.01 7.66 -10.40
C GLY A 118 5.89 8.68 -10.43
N ILE A 119 4.67 8.16 -10.51
CA ILE A 119 3.46 8.98 -10.67
C ILE A 119 2.86 9.47 -9.35
N ILE A 120 3.35 8.96 -8.22
CA ILE A 120 2.83 9.33 -6.91
C ILE A 120 3.40 10.69 -6.54
N ASP A 121 2.52 11.65 -6.23
CA ASP A 121 2.93 12.95 -5.68
C ASP A 121 3.37 12.79 -4.23
N TRP A 122 4.57 12.25 -4.04
CA TRP A 122 5.15 12.04 -2.71
C TRP A 122 5.39 13.34 -1.96
N GLN A 123 5.68 14.45 -2.64
CA GLN A 123 5.84 15.74 -1.98
C GLN A 123 4.50 16.21 -1.39
N GLY A 124 3.41 16.15 -2.16
CA GLY A 124 2.07 16.43 -1.68
C GLY A 124 1.60 15.47 -0.58
N GLN A 125 1.84 14.17 -0.74
CA GLN A 125 1.49 13.14 0.25
C GLN A 125 2.21 13.35 1.59
N LEU A 126 3.50 13.68 1.58
CA LEU A 126 4.28 13.94 2.79
C LEU A 126 3.82 15.24 3.49
N GLN A 127 3.52 16.30 2.74
CA GLN A 127 2.95 17.51 3.31
C GLN A 127 1.59 17.22 3.95
N ALA A 128 0.74 16.43 3.28
CA ALA A 128 -0.55 16.05 3.83
C ALA A 128 -0.43 15.25 5.13
N PHE A 129 0.59 14.39 5.29
CA PHE A 129 0.85 13.74 6.57
C PHE A 129 1.15 14.73 7.70
N ILE A 130 1.89 15.81 7.41
CA ILE A 130 2.15 16.89 8.39
C ILE A 130 0.85 17.63 8.70
N ASP A 131 0.14 18.09 7.65
CA ASP A 131 -1.06 18.92 7.77
C ASP A 131 -2.22 18.19 8.46
N ASP A 132 -2.40 16.90 8.17
CA ASP A 132 -3.41 16.04 8.78
C ASP A 132 -2.98 15.53 10.19
N GLY A 133 -1.76 15.85 10.62
CA GLY A 133 -1.23 15.45 11.94
C GLY A 133 -1.00 13.94 12.08
N TYR A 134 -0.65 13.26 10.99
CA TYR A 134 -0.37 11.82 11.00
C TYR A 134 0.83 11.50 11.91
N GLN A 135 0.66 10.56 12.83
CA GLN A 135 1.69 10.16 13.82
C GLN A 135 2.12 8.69 13.68
N GLY A 136 1.63 8.00 12.64
CA GLY A 136 2.02 6.62 12.35
C GLY A 136 3.41 6.52 11.72
N HIS A 137 3.78 5.32 11.31
CA HIS A 137 5.05 5.08 10.64
C HIS A 137 4.87 5.03 9.12
N LEU A 138 5.86 5.60 8.42
CA LEU A 138 6.04 5.44 6.99
C LEU A 138 7.21 4.46 6.76
N THR A 139 6.93 3.28 6.23
CA THR A 139 7.91 2.20 6.06
C THR A 139 8.27 2.04 4.59
N LEU A 140 9.56 2.03 4.27
CA LEU A 140 10.04 1.75 2.92
C LEU A 140 9.91 0.26 2.59
N GLU A 141 9.19 -0.05 1.52
CA GLU A 141 9.07 -1.39 0.95
C GLU A 141 9.73 -1.42 -0.44
N THR A 142 11.02 -1.71 -0.46
CA THR A 142 11.78 -1.59 -1.70
C THR A 142 11.46 -2.73 -2.66
N HIS A 143 10.45 -2.56 -3.53
CA HIS A 143 10.09 -3.48 -4.63
C HIS A 143 10.82 -3.18 -5.95
N TRP A 144 11.51 -2.05 -6.02
CA TRP A 144 12.36 -1.66 -7.15
C TRP A 144 13.83 -2.04 -6.93
N ARG A 145 14.58 -2.32 -8.00
CA ARG A 145 16.04 -2.54 -7.95
C ARG A 145 16.75 -1.70 -9.01
N PRO A 146 17.92 -1.12 -8.70
CA PRO A 146 18.66 -0.26 -9.64
C PRO A 146 19.29 -1.02 -10.80
N THR A 147 19.70 -2.27 -10.59
CA THR A 147 20.54 -3.03 -11.53
C THR A 147 19.86 -4.25 -12.12
N LEU A 148 18.67 -4.63 -11.66
CA LEU A 148 17.95 -5.81 -12.10
C LEU A 148 16.44 -5.59 -11.99
N LYS A 149 15.66 -6.45 -12.64
CA LYS A 149 14.21 -6.53 -12.43
C LYS A 149 13.93 -7.83 -11.67
N LEU A 150 13.22 -7.73 -10.56
CA LEU A 150 12.79 -8.91 -9.82
C LEU A 150 11.68 -9.61 -10.62
N ASP A 151 11.67 -10.93 -10.62
CA ASP A 151 10.58 -11.70 -11.20
C ASP A 151 9.29 -11.45 -10.39
N GLU A 152 8.14 -11.39 -11.07
CA GLU A 152 6.85 -11.09 -10.43
C GLU A 152 6.51 -12.04 -9.28
N ASP A 153 6.78 -13.34 -9.46
CA ASP A 153 6.57 -14.36 -8.42
C ASP A 153 7.37 -14.05 -7.13
N ILE A 154 8.57 -13.49 -7.28
CA ILE A 154 9.44 -13.12 -6.15
C ILE A 154 8.91 -11.85 -5.46
N VAL A 155 8.33 -10.92 -6.23
CA VAL A 155 7.70 -9.71 -5.69
C VAL A 155 6.40 -10.04 -4.95
N HIS A 156 5.59 -10.98 -5.45
CA HIS A 156 4.32 -11.40 -4.82
C HIS A 156 4.52 -12.32 -3.61
N GLN A 157 5.66 -13.00 -3.52
CA GLN A 157 6.04 -13.81 -2.36
C GLN A 157 7.40 -13.36 -1.82
N PRO A 158 7.47 -12.14 -1.26
CA PRO A 158 8.74 -11.54 -0.87
C PRO A 158 9.42 -12.38 0.21
N GLY A 159 10.61 -12.87 -0.08
CA GLY A 159 11.36 -13.73 0.83
C GLY A 159 12.69 -14.21 0.28
N GLY A 160 13.61 -14.53 1.20
CA GLY A 160 14.90 -15.13 0.86
C GLY A 160 15.91 -14.17 0.21
N SER A 161 17.04 -14.73 -0.20
CA SER A 161 18.17 -13.96 -0.74
C SER A 161 17.88 -13.37 -2.11
N ALA A 162 17.05 -14.02 -2.92
CA ALA A 162 16.71 -13.55 -4.26
C ALA A 162 15.93 -12.23 -4.22
N PHE A 163 14.91 -12.13 -3.35
CA PHE A 163 14.24 -10.85 -3.11
C PHE A 163 15.22 -9.81 -2.58
N SER A 164 16.14 -10.19 -1.68
CA SER A 164 17.08 -9.24 -1.04
C SER A 164 18.21 -8.74 -1.95
N GLU A 165 18.44 -9.36 -3.12
CA GLU A 165 19.53 -9.01 -4.01
C GLU A 165 19.44 -7.53 -4.43
N ALA A 166 20.54 -6.78 -4.29
CA ALA A 166 20.61 -5.33 -4.50
C ALA A 166 19.61 -4.48 -3.67
N GLY A 167 18.97 -5.07 -2.65
CA GLY A 167 17.96 -4.40 -1.82
C GLY A 167 18.54 -3.29 -0.93
N GLU A 168 19.78 -3.42 -0.45
CA GLU A 168 20.44 -2.36 0.34
C GLU A 168 20.66 -1.10 -0.50
N GLU A 169 21.21 -1.26 -1.71
CA GLU A 169 21.48 -0.15 -2.63
C GLU A 169 20.18 0.54 -3.03
N ALA A 170 19.17 -0.24 -3.42
CA ALA A 170 17.85 0.26 -3.74
C ALA A 170 17.25 1.05 -2.57
N SER A 171 17.34 0.52 -1.34
CA SER A 171 16.78 1.17 -0.16
C SER A 171 17.52 2.47 0.17
N ARG A 172 18.84 2.50 0.02
CA ARG A 172 19.65 3.70 0.23
C ARG A 172 19.26 4.82 -0.73
N ILE A 173 19.05 4.50 -2.00
CA ILE A 173 18.61 5.46 -3.02
C ILE A 173 17.24 6.02 -2.66
N CYS A 174 16.25 5.15 -2.39
CA CYS A 174 14.90 5.58 -2.03
C CYS A 174 14.86 6.46 -0.77
N LEU A 175 15.61 6.11 0.28
CA LEU A 175 15.70 6.93 1.50
C LEU A 175 16.39 8.28 1.24
N GLN A 176 17.42 8.34 0.41
CA GLN A 176 18.04 9.61 0.04
C GLN A 176 17.05 10.53 -0.68
N ASN A 177 16.19 9.99 -1.53
CA ASN A 177 15.14 10.77 -2.20
C ASN A 177 14.05 11.22 -1.22
N LEU A 178 13.62 10.33 -0.33
CA LEU A 178 12.71 10.69 0.77
C LEU A 178 13.25 11.88 1.55
N PHE A 179 14.51 11.85 2.00
CA PHE A 179 15.09 12.96 2.76
C PHE A 179 15.15 14.25 1.96
N LYS A 180 15.50 14.20 0.66
CA LYS A 180 15.45 15.39 -0.21
C LYS A 180 14.05 15.96 -0.36
N MET A 181 13.00 15.14 -0.31
CA MET A 181 11.61 15.61 -0.34
C MET A 181 11.21 16.22 1.00
N ILE A 182 11.58 15.58 2.12
CA ILE A 182 11.35 16.10 3.48
C ILE A 182 12.01 17.46 3.68
N ASP A 183 13.24 17.66 3.18
CA ASP A 183 13.97 18.94 3.29
C ASP A 183 13.28 20.11 2.57
N LYS A 184 12.25 19.84 1.75
CA LYS A 184 11.47 20.85 1.01
C LYS A 184 10.07 21.07 1.58
N LEU A 185 9.67 20.34 2.63
CA LEU A 185 8.38 20.52 3.27
C LEU A 185 8.35 21.81 4.09
N GLU A 186 7.18 22.42 4.21
CA GLU A 186 6.94 23.66 4.94
C GLU A 186 6.42 23.40 6.37
#